data_AF-A0A3D3NG59-F1
#
_entry.id   AF-A0A3D3NG59-F1
#
_cell.length_a   1.000
_cell.length_b   1.000
_cell.length_c   1.000
_cell.angle_alpha   90.00
_cell.angle_beta   90.00
_cell.angle_gamma   90.00
#
_symmetry.space_group_name_H-M   'P 1'
#
loop_
_entity.id
_entity.type
_entity.pdbx_description
1 polymer ?
#
loop_
_entity_poly.entity_id
_entity_poly.type
_entity_poly.pdbx_seq_one_letter_code
_entity_poly.pdbx_strand_id
1 'polypeptide(L)'
;MTTDCLHRFLLDDLDIAGALVRLGPVWQKLLQDRGYPLAVARLLGELSACSLLVGSNLKQPGRVTLQLRGNGPISLLVIDCNEQLQIRGMAKSAQPTPEGSLRELLGDGHLLLALDMPSMREPYQSIVPIDGDSIAEGFEQYLGESVQLPARLFLAG
;
A
#
# COMPACT_ATOMS: atom_id res chain seq x y z
N MET A 1 -19.94 3.69 14.40
CA MET A 1 -18.82 2.96 13.77
C MET A 1 -18.64 3.50 12.38
N THR A 2 -17.50 4.09 12.06
CA THR A 2 -17.24 4.67 10.74
C THR A 2 -17.04 3.53 9.74
N THR A 3 -17.76 3.54 8.63
CA THR A 3 -17.75 2.47 7.62
C THR A 3 -16.54 2.55 6.70
N ASP A 4 -16.12 1.40 6.15
CA ASP A 4 -15.13 1.33 5.07
C ASP A 4 -15.62 2.13 3.86
N CYS A 5 -14.73 2.87 3.19
CA CYS A 5 -15.12 3.51 1.93
C CYS A 5 -13.95 3.75 0.97
N LEU A 6 -14.26 3.76 -0.32
CA LEU A 6 -13.42 4.27 -1.39
C LEU A 6 -14.27 5.19 -2.25
N HIS A 7 -13.91 6.48 -2.31
CA HIS A 7 -14.60 7.47 -3.13
C HIS A 7 -13.62 8.11 -4.09
N ARG A 8 -13.91 8.01 -5.39
CA ARG A 8 -13.17 8.73 -6.42
C ARG A 8 -13.83 10.08 -6.66
N PHE A 9 -13.02 11.08 -6.95
CA PHE A 9 -13.45 12.42 -7.29
C PHE A 9 -12.59 12.98 -8.42
N LEU A 10 -13.11 13.99 -9.10
CA LEU A 10 -12.42 14.73 -10.14
C LEU A 10 -12.54 16.21 -9.83
N LEU A 11 -11.44 16.93 -9.91
CA LEU A 11 -11.40 18.39 -9.87
C LEU A 11 -11.34 18.87 -11.31
N ASP A 12 -12.52 19.06 -11.92
CA ASP A 12 -12.66 19.29 -13.36
C ASP A 12 -11.82 20.48 -13.86
N ASP A 13 -11.84 21.59 -13.13
CA ASP A 13 -11.11 22.82 -13.50
C ASP A 13 -9.58 22.68 -13.43
N LEU A 14 -9.08 21.64 -12.76
CA LEU A 14 -7.65 21.41 -12.53
C LEU A 14 -7.11 20.17 -13.25
N ASP A 15 -7.98 19.38 -13.89
CA ASP A 15 -7.64 18.08 -14.48
C ASP A 15 -6.95 17.12 -13.49
N ILE A 16 -7.41 17.14 -12.23
CA ILE A 16 -6.87 16.30 -11.15
C ILE A 16 -7.90 15.25 -10.74
N ALA A 17 -7.61 13.99 -11.03
CA ALA A 17 -8.34 12.85 -10.46
C ALA A 17 -7.79 12.51 -9.07
N GLY A 18 -8.68 12.18 -8.15
CA GLY A 18 -8.32 11.81 -6.78
C GLY A 18 -9.19 10.69 -6.22
N ALA A 19 -8.75 10.14 -5.10
CA ALA A 19 -9.50 9.13 -4.37
C ALA A 19 -9.27 9.27 -2.86
N LEU A 20 -10.33 9.01 -2.10
CA LEU A 20 -10.32 8.92 -0.64
C LEU A 20 -10.58 7.47 -0.23
N VAL A 21 -9.67 6.91 0.55
CA VAL A 21 -9.81 5.57 1.14
C VAL A 21 -9.92 5.71 2.65
N ARG A 22 -10.87 4.98 3.25
CA ARG A 22 -10.97 4.82 4.69
C ARG A 22 -11.16 3.35 5.02
N LEU A 23 -10.30 2.85 5.90
CA LEU A 23 -10.37 1.49 6.42
C LEU A 23 -10.94 1.53 7.85
N GLY A 24 -12.12 0.96 8.03
CA GLY A 24 -12.81 0.82 9.31
C GLY A 24 -12.88 -0.65 9.72
N PRO A 25 -14.05 -1.32 9.61
CA PRO A 25 -14.18 -2.74 9.95
C PRO A 25 -13.18 -3.67 9.25
N VAL A 26 -12.80 -3.40 7.99
CA VAL A 26 -11.81 -4.22 7.28
C VAL A 26 -10.45 -4.17 7.96
N TRP A 27 -10.06 -3.01 8.49
CA TRP A 27 -8.80 -2.82 9.18
C TRP A 27 -8.74 -3.62 10.49
N GLN A 28 -9.82 -3.56 11.27
CA GLN A 28 -9.93 -4.30 12.52
C GLN A 28 -9.80 -5.82 12.28
N LYS A 29 -10.45 -6.34 11.23
CA LYS A 29 -10.33 -7.75 10.83
C LYS A 29 -8.92 -8.12 10.38
N LEU A 30 -8.22 -7.22 9.69
CA LEU A 30 -6.86 -7.47 9.22
C LEU A 30 -5.87 -7.57 10.38
N LEU A 31 -6.09 -6.82 11.47
CA LEU A 31 -5.24 -6.85 12.68
C LEU A 31 -5.62 -7.91 13.71
N GLN A 32 -6.83 -8.47 13.63
CA GLN A 32 -7.39 -9.36 14.63
C GLN A 32 -6.45 -10.56 14.92
N ASP A 33 -6.20 -10.80 16.21
CA ASP A 33 -5.39 -11.92 16.73
C ASP A 33 -3.92 -11.96 16.26
N ARG A 34 -3.37 -10.83 15.77
CA ARG A 34 -1.99 -10.77 15.26
C ARG A 34 -0.96 -10.16 16.21
N GLY A 35 -1.41 -9.36 17.17
CA GLY A 35 -0.52 -8.72 18.15
C GLY A 35 0.56 -7.83 17.53
N TYR A 36 0.29 -7.19 16.39
CA TYR A 36 1.26 -6.33 15.74
C TYR A 36 1.59 -5.10 16.61
N PRO A 37 2.89 -4.76 16.80
CA PRO A 37 3.29 -3.49 17.36
C PRO A 37 2.71 -2.32 16.56
N LEU A 38 2.48 -1.19 17.23
CA LEU A 38 1.82 -0.03 16.64
C LEU A 38 2.47 0.43 15.32
N ALA A 39 3.80 0.49 15.28
CA ALA A 39 4.56 0.87 14.09
C ALA A 39 4.30 -0.08 12.90
N VAL A 40 4.19 -1.39 13.15
CA VAL A 40 3.91 -2.41 12.14
C VAL A 40 2.47 -2.29 11.63
N ALA A 41 1.52 -2.11 12.56
CA ALA A 41 0.12 -1.90 12.22
C ALA A 41 -0.05 -0.64 11.37
N ARG A 42 0.57 0.48 11.75
CA ARG A 42 0.52 1.73 10.99
C ARG A 42 0.96 1.53 9.53
N LEU A 43 2.16 1.01 9.31
CA LEU A 43 2.71 0.81 7.96
C LEU A 43 1.90 -0.20 7.13
N LEU A 44 1.35 -1.24 7.77
CA LEU A 44 0.48 -2.20 7.10
C LEU A 44 -0.85 -1.56 6.66
N GLY A 45 -1.40 -0.63 7.46
CA GLY A 45 -2.60 0.13 7.12
C GLY A 45 -2.36 1.12 5.99
N GLU A 46 -1.24 1.84 6.04
CA GLU A 46 -0.77 2.73 4.97
C GLU A 46 -0.63 1.98 3.64
N LEU A 47 0.07 0.83 3.64
CA LEU A 47 0.23 -0.01 2.45
C LEU A 47 -1.12 -0.57 1.96
N SER A 48 -2.05 -0.85 2.89
CA SER A 48 -3.40 -1.31 2.54
C SER A 48 -4.17 -0.24 1.76
N ALA A 49 -4.11 1.02 2.21
CA ALA A 49 -4.71 2.13 1.49
C ALA A 49 -4.10 2.31 0.10
N CYS A 50 -2.77 2.27 -0.03
CA CYS A 50 -2.09 2.33 -1.34
C CYS A 50 -2.55 1.20 -2.28
N SER A 51 -2.70 -0.03 -1.77
CA SER A 51 -3.13 -1.17 -2.58
C SER A 51 -4.53 -0.98 -3.17
N LEU A 52 -5.45 -0.38 -2.40
CA LEU A 52 -6.82 -0.09 -2.82
C LEU A 52 -6.87 1.07 -3.81
N LEU A 53 -6.02 2.08 -3.62
CA LEU A 53 -5.86 3.17 -4.58
C LEU A 53 -5.43 2.62 -5.95
N VAL A 54 -4.40 1.78 -6.00
CA VAL A 54 -3.98 1.14 -7.27
C VAL A 54 -5.06 0.23 -7.82
N GLY A 55 -5.62 -0.67 -7.00
CA GLY A 55 -6.66 -1.62 -7.42
C GLY A 55 -7.88 -0.95 -8.01
N SER A 56 -8.33 0.15 -7.40
CA SER A 56 -9.50 0.91 -7.88
C SER A 56 -9.27 1.67 -9.20
N ASN A 57 -8.01 1.87 -9.58
CA ASN A 57 -7.62 2.54 -10.82
C ASN A 57 -7.33 1.58 -11.97
N LEU A 58 -7.45 0.26 -11.75
CA LEU A 58 -7.32 -0.72 -12.82
C LEU A 58 -8.50 -0.59 -13.80
N LYS A 59 -8.18 -0.52 -15.10
CA LYS A 59 -9.18 -0.47 -16.18
C LYS A 59 -9.82 -1.84 -16.46
N GLN A 60 -9.15 -2.91 -16.07
CA GLN A 60 -9.60 -4.29 -16.25
C GLN A 60 -9.61 -5.00 -14.90
N PRO A 61 -10.46 -6.03 -14.73
CA PRO A 61 -10.43 -6.86 -13.54
C PRO A 61 -9.04 -7.49 -13.37
N GLY A 62 -8.50 -7.40 -12.16
CA GLY A 62 -7.14 -7.81 -11.88
C GLY A 62 -6.85 -7.79 -10.39
N ARG A 63 -5.70 -8.36 -10.05
CA ARG A 63 -5.21 -8.50 -8.69
C ARG A 63 -3.92 -7.71 -8.52
N VAL A 64 -3.87 -6.88 -7.49
CA VAL A 64 -2.71 -6.06 -7.13
C VAL A 64 -2.06 -6.67 -5.90
N THR A 65 -0.76 -6.92 -5.96
CA THR A 65 0.04 -7.22 -4.77
C THR A 65 1.07 -6.11 -4.58
N LEU A 66 1.02 -5.47 -3.41
CA LEU A 66 2.09 -4.57 -2.95
C LEU A 66 2.88 -5.29 -1.86
N GLN A 67 4.20 -5.29 -1.99
CA GLN A 67 5.08 -5.94 -1.05
C GLN A 67 6.29 -5.05 -0.75
N LEU A 68 6.53 -4.77 0.53
CA LEU A 68 7.76 -4.16 1.00
C LEU A 68 8.63 -5.23 1.64
N ARG A 69 9.90 -5.28 1.24
CA ARG A 69 10.92 -6.13 1.86
C ARG A 69 12.16 -5.32 2.15
N GLY A 70 12.76 -5.58 3.30
CA GLY A 70 14.01 -4.94 3.69
C GLY A 70 14.76 -5.76 4.73
N ASN A 71 15.90 -5.23 5.16
CA ASN A 71 16.80 -5.84 6.13
C ASN A 71 16.66 -5.27 7.56
N GLY A 72 15.70 -4.36 7.79
CA GLY A 72 15.42 -3.75 9.08
C GLY A 72 14.50 -4.57 10.00
N PRO A 73 14.07 -3.96 11.13
CA PRO A 73 13.14 -4.58 12.08
C PRO A 73 11.84 -5.13 11.47
N ILE A 74 11.35 -4.56 10.38
CA ILE A 74 10.24 -5.06 9.58
C ILE A 74 10.82 -5.64 8.29
N SER A 75 10.83 -6.98 8.18
CA SER A 75 11.42 -7.68 7.04
C SER A 75 10.45 -7.85 5.87
N LEU A 76 9.15 -7.80 6.14
CA LEU A 76 8.11 -7.99 5.13
C LEU A 76 6.82 -7.26 5.52
N LEU A 77 6.27 -6.49 4.60
CA LEU A 77 4.86 -6.11 4.56
C LEU A 77 4.30 -6.58 3.21
N VAL A 78 3.13 -7.19 3.20
CA VAL A 78 2.46 -7.58 1.96
C VAL A 78 0.98 -7.33 2.06
N ILE A 79 0.42 -6.65 1.06
CA ILE A 79 -1.01 -6.51 0.84
C ILE A 79 -1.35 -7.03 -0.54
N ASP A 80 -2.44 -7.77 -0.60
CA ASP A 80 -3.01 -8.36 -1.79
C ASP A 80 -4.46 -7.89 -1.90
N CYS A 81 -4.78 -7.23 -3.01
CA CYS A 81 -6.08 -6.66 -3.32
C CYS A 81 -6.62 -7.33 -4.59
N ASN A 82 -7.78 -7.98 -4.51
CA ASN A 82 -8.42 -8.57 -5.68
C ASN A 82 -9.26 -7.55 -6.48
N GLU A 83 -9.86 -8.01 -7.57
CA GLU A 83 -10.69 -7.20 -8.48
C GLU A 83 -11.97 -6.66 -7.81
N GLN A 84 -12.43 -7.29 -6.72
CA GLN A 84 -13.54 -6.81 -5.90
C GLN A 84 -13.11 -5.85 -4.79
N LEU A 85 -11.85 -5.39 -4.79
CA LEU A 85 -11.26 -4.53 -3.76
C LEU A 85 -11.26 -5.15 -2.36
N GLN A 86 -11.30 -6.48 -2.28
CA GLN A 86 -11.11 -7.20 -1.04
C GLN A 86 -9.61 -7.35 -0.80
N ILE A 87 -9.19 -7.00 0.41
CA ILE A 87 -7.79 -7.04 0.80
C ILE A 87 -7.50 -8.17 1.78
N ARG A 88 -6.30 -8.72 1.65
CA ARG A 88 -5.65 -9.52 2.68
C ARG A 88 -4.18 -9.13 2.75
N GLY A 89 -3.58 -9.32 3.90
CA GLY A 89 -2.18 -8.95 4.06
C GLY A 89 -1.58 -9.46 5.34
N MET A 90 -0.27 -9.25 5.49
CA MET A 90 0.48 -9.58 6.69
C MET A 90 1.79 -8.82 6.78
N ALA A 91 2.35 -8.80 7.99
CA ALA A 91 3.67 -8.28 8.28
C ALA A 91 4.55 -9.34 8.97
N LYS A 92 5.87 -9.27 8.74
CA LYS A 92 6.90 -9.93 9.54
C LYS A 92 7.79 -8.87 10.16
N SER A 93 7.90 -8.88 11.48
CA SER A 93 8.76 -7.97 12.22
C SER A 93 9.47 -8.68 13.38
N ALA A 94 10.59 -8.09 13.81
CA ALA A 94 11.29 -8.49 15.03
C ALA A 94 10.43 -8.21 16.28
N GLN A 95 10.68 -8.92 17.36
CA GLN A 95 10.03 -8.69 18.66
C GLN A 95 11.11 -8.43 19.72
N PRO A 96 11.14 -7.25 20.36
CA PRO A 96 10.28 -6.08 20.12
C PRO A 96 10.58 -5.38 18.79
N THR A 97 9.57 -4.77 18.16
CA THR A 97 9.78 -3.83 17.04
C THR A 97 9.88 -2.41 17.63
N PRO A 98 10.94 -1.63 17.33
CA PRO A 98 11.02 -0.24 17.76
C PRO A 98 9.95 0.62 17.08
N GLU A 99 9.75 1.83 17.59
CA GLU A 99 9.09 2.89 16.81
C GLU A 99 10.11 3.57 15.90
N GLY A 100 9.64 4.15 14.79
CA GLY A 100 10.51 4.84 13.85
C GLY A 100 9.81 5.22 12.55
N SER A 101 10.58 5.87 11.68
CA SER A 101 10.28 6.13 10.27
C SER A 101 10.23 4.83 9.46
N LEU A 102 9.71 4.90 8.23
CA LEU A 102 9.77 3.77 7.30
C LEU A 102 11.21 3.30 7.10
N ARG A 103 12.15 4.22 6.88
CA ARG A 103 13.57 3.90 6.64
C ARG A 103 14.20 3.17 7.83
N GLU A 104 13.98 3.62 9.05
CA GLU A 104 14.52 2.97 10.25
C GLU A 104 13.93 1.58 10.46
N LEU A 105 12.66 1.38 10.11
CA LEU A 105 11.95 0.12 10.33
C LEU A 105 12.18 -0.90 9.21
N LEU A 106 12.28 -0.45 7.97
CA LEU A 106 12.48 -1.32 6.80
C LEU A 106 13.96 -1.55 6.50
N GLY A 107 14.83 -0.60 6.84
CA GLY A 107 16.23 -0.58 6.42
C GLY A 107 16.35 -0.35 4.91
N ASP A 108 17.36 -0.97 4.30
CA ASP A 108 17.52 -1.00 2.85
C ASP A 108 16.45 -1.93 2.27
N GLY A 109 15.43 -1.33 1.65
CA GLY A 109 14.26 -2.06 1.19
C GLY A 109 13.83 -1.73 -0.23
N HIS A 110 12.92 -2.54 -0.74
CA HIS A 110 12.28 -2.33 -2.04
C HIS A 110 10.78 -2.53 -1.95
N LEU A 111 10.06 -1.77 -2.77
CA LEU A 111 8.67 -1.99 -3.10
C LEU A 111 8.59 -2.86 -4.34
N LEU A 112 7.90 -3.99 -4.21
CA LEU A 112 7.43 -4.80 -5.32
C LEU A 112 5.94 -4.53 -5.52
N LEU A 113 5.57 -4.13 -6.73
CA LEU A 113 4.20 -4.07 -7.21
C LEU A 113 4.02 -5.16 -8.27
N ALA A 114 3.07 -6.05 -8.06
CA ALA A 114 2.66 -7.04 -9.05
C ALA A 114 1.20 -6.80 -9.47
N LEU A 115 0.95 -6.83 -10.78
CA LEU A 115 -0.38 -6.83 -11.38
C LEU A 115 -0.59 -8.13 -12.12
N ASP A 116 -1.59 -8.88 -11.68
CA ASP A 116 -2.03 -10.10 -12.34
C ASP A 116 -3.42 -9.85 -12.94
N MET A 117 -3.53 -9.93 -14.26
CA MET A 117 -4.77 -9.70 -15.00
C MET A 117 -5.03 -10.89 -15.92
N PRO A 118 -6.28 -11.36 -16.08
CA PRO A 118 -6.60 -12.47 -16.98
C PRO A 118 -6.20 -12.23 -18.44
N SER A 119 -6.10 -10.96 -18.85
CA SER A 119 -5.67 -10.54 -20.19
C SER A 119 -4.16 -10.61 -20.40
N MET A 120 -3.36 -10.71 -19.33
CA MET A 120 -1.91 -10.76 -19.41
C MET A 120 -1.43 -12.21 -19.50
N ARG A 121 -0.44 -12.45 -20.38
CA ARG A 121 0.20 -13.76 -20.50
C ARG A 121 1.10 -14.08 -19.30
N GLU A 122 1.71 -13.03 -18.74
CA GLU A 122 2.57 -13.08 -17.56
C GLU A 122 2.25 -11.88 -16.67
N PRO A 123 2.25 -12.03 -15.33
CA PRO A 123 2.00 -10.91 -14.42
C PRO A 123 3.02 -9.79 -14.62
N TYR A 124 2.56 -8.55 -14.67
CA TYR A 124 3.44 -7.39 -14.64
C TYR A 124 4.04 -7.27 -13.24
N GLN A 125 5.35 -7.05 -13.15
CA GLN A 125 6.05 -6.81 -11.90
C GLN A 125 6.99 -5.62 -12.02
N SER A 126 6.95 -4.75 -11.03
CA SER A 126 7.88 -3.65 -10.85
C SER A 126 8.52 -3.76 -9.48
N ILE A 127 9.85 -3.63 -9.43
CA ILE A 127 10.62 -3.63 -8.19
C ILE A 127 11.42 -2.35 -8.19
N VAL A 128 11.18 -1.51 -7.18
CA VAL A 128 11.88 -0.23 -7.01
C VAL A 128 12.46 -0.14 -5.61
N PRO A 129 13.65 0.47 -5.43
CA PRO A 129 14.08 0.92 -4.12
C PRO A 129 12.98 1.77 -3.51
N ILE A 130 12.75 1.61 -2.20
CA ILE A 130 11.89 2.54 -1.48
C ILE A 130 12.77 3.49 -0.69
N ASP A 131 12.83 4.72 -1.17
CA ASP A 131 13.52 5.82 -0.51
C ASP A 131 12.49 6.74 0.16
N GLY A 132 12.92 7.43 1.21
CA GLY A 132 12.07 8.31 2.01
C GLY A 132 11.76 7.75 3.40
N ASP A 133 11.12 8.58 4.21
CA ASP A 133 10.87 8.30 5.62
C ASP A 133 9.43 7.84 5.87
N SER A 134 8.58 7.78 4.83
CA SER A 134 7.19 7.30 4.89
C SER A 134 6.75 6.49 3.67
N ILE A 135 5.66 5.71 3.82
CA ILE A 135 5.04 4.98 2.69
C ILE A 135 4.56 5.94 1.61
N ALA A 136 4.00 7.09 2.01
CA ALA A 136 3.50 8.11 1.08
C ALA A 136 4.61 8.59 0.15
N GLU A 137 5.76 9.01 0.71
CA GLU A 137 6.92 9.49 -0.07
C GLU A 137 7.42 8.43 -1.06
N GLY A 138 7.67 7.21 -0.57
CA GLY A 138 8.16 6.13 -1.42
C GLY A 138 7.18 5.75 -2.53
N PHE A 139 5.87 5.80 -2.26
CA PHE A 139 4.84 5.49 -3.24
C PHE A 139 4.61 6.63 -4.24
N GLU A 140 4.69 7.90 -3.80
CA GLU A 140 4.69 9.06 -4.69
C GLU A 140 5.86 9.01 -5.68
N GLN A 141 7.06 8.69 -5.18
CA GLN A 141 8.24 8.52 -6.02
C GLN A 141 8.04 7.40 -7.04
N TYR A 142 7.54 6.24 -6.60
CA TYR A 142 7.19 5.13 -7.50
C TYR A 142 6.22 5.54 -8.61
N LEU A 143 5.11 6.21 -8.25
CA LEU A 143 4.10 6.64 -9.22
C LEU A 143 4.68 7.67 -10.22
N GLY A 144 5.48 8.61 -9.73
CA GLY A 144 6.12 9.62 -10.57
C GLY A 144 7.18 9.05 -11.53
N GLU A 145 8.05 8.18 -11.04
CA GLU A 145 9.20 7.68 -11.81
C GLU A 145 8.88 6.44 -12.65
N SER A 146 8.16 5.48 -12.10
CA SER A 146 7.91 4.18 -12.75
C SER A 146 6.62 4.14 -13.56
N VAL A 147 5.60 4.89 -13.14
CA VAL A 147 4.28 4.91 -13.78
C VAL A 147 4.03 6.20 -14.58
N GLN A 148 4.92 7.20 -14.45
CA GLN A 148 4.78 8.52 -15.06
C GLN A 148 3.46 9.21 -14.71
N LEU A 149 2.99 8.99 -13.48
CA LEU A 149 1.77 9.56 -12.93
C LEU A 149 2.12 10.38 -11.68
N PRO A 150 2.41 11.69 -11.82
CA PRO A 150 2.64 12.56 -10.67
C PRO A 150 1.43 12.50 -9.73
N ALA A 151 1.68 12.12 -8.48
CA ALA A 151 0.64 11.93 -7.49
C ALA A 151 1.05 12.55 -6.15
N ARG A 152 0.04 12.86 -5.34
CA ARG A 152 0.20 13.21 -3.92
C ARG A 152 -0.59 12.21 -3.09
N LEU A 153 0.05 11.64 -2.07
CA LEU A 153 -0.55 10.72 -1.12
C LEU A 153 -0.53 11.35 0.26
N PHE A 154 -1.71 11.41 0.87
CA PHE A 154 -1.87 11.81 2.25
C PHE A 154 -2.37 10.59 3.02
N LEU A 155 -1.51 10.06 3.88
CA LEU A 155 -1.82 8.90 4.71
C LEU A 155 -1.92 9.34 6.17
N ALA A 156 -2.94 8.83 6.85
CA ALA A 156 -3.20 9.10 8.25
C ALA A 156 -3.76 7.84 8.91
N GLY A 157 -3.37 7.59 10.16
CA GLY A 157 -3.75 6.39 10.91
C GLY A 157 -3.58 6.60 12.41
#